data_AF-A0A937ZH54-F1
#
_entry.id   AF-A0A937ZH54-F1
#
_cell.length_a   1.000
_cell.length_b   1.000
_cell.length_c   1.000
_cell.angle_alpha   90.00
_cell.angle_beta   90.00
_cell.angle_gamma   90.00
#
_symmetry.space_group_name_H-M   'P 1'
#
loop_
_entity.id
_entity.type
_entity.pdbx_description
1 polymer ?
#
loop_
_entity_poly.entity_id
_entity_poly.type
_entity_poly.pdbx_seq_one_letter_code
_entity_poly.pdbx_strand_id
1 'polypeptide(L)'
;PEDGVNLAKGDFDAFEQTLKDVQDAFSRADVAALGRLSTPEMVSYFNEQLTDDASAGLTNRIEGVSLEQGDLAEAWREGGRDYATVAMRWRARDYTVEAESGRVVSGDAERPIEATELWTFVRGASGRWLVSAIQQG
;
A
#
# COMPACT_ATOMS: atom_id res chain seq x y z
N PRO A 1 -27.89 -17.43 3.40
CA PRO A 1 -26.96 -16.88 4.40
C PRO A 1 -25.74 -16.33 3.66
N GLU A 2 -25.55 -15.02 3.69
CA GLU A 2 -24.38 -14.39 3.10
C GLU A 2 -23.19 -14.82 3.95
N ASP A 3 -22.36 -15.73 3.44
CA ASP A 3 -21.16 -16.24 4.10
C ASP A 3 -20.10 -15.13 4.15
N GLY A 4 -20.37 -14.09 4.94
CA GLY A 4 -19.47 -12.98 5.18
C GLY A 4 -18.17 -13.45 5.81
N VAL A 5 -17.06 -12.82 5.42
CA VAL A 5 -15.77 -13.03 6.07
C VAL A 5 -15.80 -12.31 7.42
N ASN A 6 -15.70 -13.06 8.52
CA ASN A 6 -15.59 -12.47 9.84
C ASN A 6 -14.13 -12.07 10.09
N LEU A 7 -13.86 -10.77 10.09
CA LEU A 7 -12.54 -10.21 10.34
C LEU A 7 -12.33 -9.99 11.85
N ALA A 8 -11.22 -10.48 12.37
CA ALA A 8 -10.81 -10.25 13.75
C ALA A 8 -9.91 -9.02 13.85
N LYS A 9 -9.68 -8.53 15.08
CA LYS A 9 -8.73 -7.42 15.34
C LYS A 9 -7.37 -7.64 14.68
N GLY A 10 -6.85 -8.88 14.72
CA GLY A 10 -5.57 -9.22 14.11
C GLY A 10 -5.52 -9.03 12.59
N ASP A 11 -6.66 -9.08 11.90
CA ASP A 11 -6.73 -8.77 10.46
C ASP A 11 -6.56 -7.26 10.22
N PHE A 12 -7.19 -6.41 11.02
CA PHE A 12 -7.02 -4.95 10.95
C PHE A 12 -5.59 -4.52 11.31
N ASP A 13 -4.99 -5.13 12.33
CA ASP A 13 -3.58 -4.90 12.68
C ASP A 13 -2.67 -5.29 11.50
N ALA A 14 -3.01 -6.38 10.77
CA ALA A 14 -2.26 -6.80 9.59
C ALA A 14 -2.44 -5.83 8.40
N PHE A 15 -3.64 -5.28 8.20
CA PHE A 15 -3.88 -4.26 7.16
C PHE A 15 -3.07 -2.99 7.41
N GLU A 16 -3.06 -2.49 8.64
CA GLU A 16 -2.25 -1.32 9.01
C GLU A 16 -0.75 -1.58 8.81
N GLN A 17 -0.26 -2.76 9.21
CA GLN A 17 1.14 -3.12 9.01
C GLN A 17 1.48 -3.23 7.52
N THR A 18 0.59 -3.81 6.72
CA THR A 18 0.77 -3.95 5.26
C THR A 18 0.83 -2.59 4.58
N LEU A 19 0.00 -1.62 4.98
CA LEU A 19 0.09 -0.24 4.50
C LEU A 19 1.50 0.32 4.72
N LYS A 20 2.01 0.24 5.96
CA LYS A 20 3.35 0.76 6.30
C LYS A 20 4.44 0.06 5.50
N ASP A 21 4.39 -1.26 5.42
CA ASP A 21 5.41 -2.08 4.75
C ASP A 21 5.41 -1.86 3.23
N VAL A 22 4.24 -1.68 2.60
CA VAL A 22 4.14 -1.38 1.17
C VAL A 22 4.71 -0.01 0.85
N GLN A 23 4.35 1.02 1.62
CA GLN A 23 4.87 2.37 1.40
C GLN A 23 6.39 2.45 1.60
N ASP A 24 6.90 1.77 2.63
CA ASP A 24 8.32 1.68 2.91
C ASP A 24 9.09 0.89 1.83
N ALA A 25 8.53 -0.22 1.35
CA ALA A 25 9.11 -1.00 0.24
C ALA A 25 9.12 -0.20 -1.07
N PHE A 26 8.03 0.51 -1.38
CA PHE A 26 7.95 1.40 -2.53
C PHE A 26 8.99 2.52 -2.44
N SER A 27 9.08 3.21 -1.31
CA SER A 27 10.06 4.28 -1.10
C SER A 27 11.53 3.85 -1.22
N ARG A 28 11.82 2.56 -1.04
CA ARG A 28 13.16 1.97 -1.24
C ARG A 28 13.37 1.33 -2.61
N ALA A 29 12.36 1.34 -3.48
CA ALA A 29 12.33 0.56 -4.71
C ALA A 29 12.61 -0.95 -4.49
N ASP A 30 12.15 -1.51 -3.36
CA ASP A 30 12.34 -2.93 -3.02
C ASP A 30 11.21 -3.78 -3.63
N VAL A 31 11.36 -4.10 -4.91
CA VAL A 31 10.41 -4.93 -5.67
C VAL A 31 10.25 -6.33 -5.05
N ALA A 32 11.31 -6.87 -4.43
CA ALA A 32 11.22 -8.16 -3.77
C ALA A 32 10.34 -8.11 -2.52
N ALA A 33 10.39 -7.03 -1.74
CA ALA A 33 9.47 -6.80 -0.62
C ALA A 33 8.03 -6.59 -1.10
N LEU A 34 7.81 -5.78 -2.13
CA LEU A 34 6.49 -5.61 -2.74
C LEU A 34 5.91 -6.95 -3.22
N GLY A 35 6.75 -7.82 -3.80
CA GLY A 35 6.37 -9.18 -4.20
C GLY A 35 5.93 -10.12 -3.07
N ARG A 36 6.27 -9.80 -1.81
CA ARG A 36 5.81 -10.54 -0.63
C ARG A 36 4.52 -9.98 -0.02
N LEU A 37 4.20 -8.73 -0.33
CA LEU A 37 3.11 -7.95 0.27
C LEU A 37 1.88 -7.85 -0.64
N SER A 38 2.05 -8.11 -1.93
CA SER A 38 1.07 -7.78 -2.96
C SER A 38 0.86 -8.93 -3.94
N THR A 39 -0.27 -8.93 -4.65
CA THR A 39 -0.50 -9.84 -5.78
C THR A 39 0.40 -9.46 -6.96
N PRO A 40 0.67 -10.39 -7.91
CA PRO A 40 1.53 -10.12 -9.07
C PRO A 40 1.10 -8.90 -9.91
N GLU A 41 -0.20 -8.65 -9.99
CA GLU A 41 -0.77 -7.51 -10.70
C GLU A 41 -0.38 -6.19 -10.02
N MET A 42 -0.53 -6.12 -8.69
CA MET A 42 -0.11 -4.95 -7.92
C MET A 42 1.41 -4.75 -7.93
N VAL A 43 2.20 -5.83 -7.92
CA VAL A 43 3.66 -5.73 -8.08
C VAL A 43 4.03 -5.12 -9.43
N SER A 44 3.35 -5.51 -10.50
CA SER A 44 3.55 -4.91 -11.83
C SER A 44 3.22 -3.41 -11.81
N TYR A 45 2.11 -3.03 -11.19
CA TYR A 45 1.71 -1.62 -11.02
C TYR A 45 2.75 -0.79 -10.25
N PHE A 46 3.29 -1.30 -9.15
CA PHE A 46 4.35 -0.61 -8.41
C PHE A 46 5.65 -0.54 -9.22
N ASN A 47 6.02 -1.64 -9.89
CA ASN A 47 7.26 -1.70 -10.66
C ASN A 47 7.23 -0.75 -11.87
N GLU A 48 6.07 -0.52 -12.49
CA GLU A 48 5.89 0.49 -13.54
C GLU A 48 6.23 1.88 -13.02
N GLN A 49 5.60 2.32 -11.92
CA GLN A 49 5.87 3.62 -11.31
C GLN A 49 7.34 3.77 -10.87
N LEU A 50 7.92 2.75 -10.25
CA LEU A 50 9.34 2.77 -9.85
C LEU A 50 10.28 2.87 -11.07
N THR A 51 9.92 2.23 -12.18
CA THR A 51 10.70 2.28 -13.43
C THR A 51 10.58 3.65 -14.10
N ASP A 52 9.39 4.25 -14.07
CA ASP A 52 9.15 5.60 -14.61
C ASP A 52 9.96 6.65 -13.84
N ASP A 53 9.91 6.61 -12.50
CA ASP A 53 10.72 7.47 -11.64
C ASP A 53 12.21 7.29 -11.92
N ALA A 54 12.69 6.04 -11.94
CA ALA A 54 14.10 5.74 -12.18
C ALA A 54 14.57 6.22 -13.57
N SER A 55 13.72 6.06 -14.60
CA SER A 55 14.01 6.52 -15.97
C SER A 55 14.07 8.05 -16.06
N ALA A 56 13.34 8.76 -15.20
CA ALA A 56 13.41 10.21 -15.06
C ALA A 56 14.58 10.68 -14.16
N GLY A 57 15.37 9.75 -13.59
CA GLY A 57 16.42 10.08 -12.62
C GLY A 57 15.88 10.54 -11.27
N LEU A 58 14.66 10.12 -10.94
CA LEU A 58 13.92 10.50 -9.75
C LEU A 58 13.74 9.31 -8.80
N THR A 59 13.41 9.61 -7.55
CA THR A 59 12.99 8.63 -6.57
C THR A 59 11.92 9.25 -5.68
N ASN A 60 10.74 8.65 -5.65
CA ASN A 60 9.74 8.99 -4.66
C ASN A 60 10.12 8.47 -3.26
N ARG A 61 9.96 9.32 -2.25
CA ARG A 61 10.26 9.04 -0.85
C ARG A 61 8.98 9.19 -0.03
N ILE A 62 8.64 8.15 0.70
CA ILE A 62 7.47 8.10 1.58
C ILE A 62 7.98 7.79 2.99
N GLU A 63 7.84 8.76 3.90
CA GLU A 63 8.39 8.65 5.25
C GLU A 63 7.34 8.99 6.32
N GLY A 64 7.47 8.35 7.49
CA GLY A 64 6.62 8.65 8.64
C GLY A 64 5.16 8.26 8.44
N VAL A 65 4.93 7.15 7.74
CA VAL A 65 3.59 6.61 7.46
C VAL A 65 2.83 6.32 8.75
N SER A 66 1.63 6.88 8.87
CA SER A 66 0.72 6.72 10.00
C SER A 66 -0.69 6.51 9.48
N LEU A 67 -1.34 5.42 9.88
CA LEU A 67 -2.76 5.21 9.62
C LEU A 67 -3.56 6.07 10.60
N GLU A 68 -4.40 6.94 10.08
CA GLU A 68 -5.27 7.81 10.89
C GLU A 68 -6.66 7.18 11.06
N GLN A 69 -7.15 6.48 10.03
CA GLN A 69 -8.43 5.78 10.05
C GLN A 69 -8.42 4.61 9.06
N GLY A 70 -8.97 3.47 9.48
CA GLY A 70 -9.08 2.26 8.65
C GLY A 70 -10.45 1.63 8.83
N ASP A 71 -11.44 2.07 8.05
CA ASP A 71 -12.81 1.56 8.15
C ASP A 71 -13.04 0.44 7.14
N LEU A 72 -13.61 -0.68 7.60
CA LEU A 72 -13.99 -1.76 6.70
C LEU A 72 -15.14 -1.29 5.79
N ALA A 73 -14.90 -1.28 4.48
CA ALA A 73 -15.91 -0.98 3.47
C ALA A 73 -16.70 -2.25 3.09
N GLU A 74 -15.99 -3.35 2.84
CA GLU A 74 -16.60 -4.61 2.42
C GLU A 74 -15.70 -5.79 2.80
N ALA A 75 -16.30 -6.95 3.11
CA ALA A 75 -15.58 -8.21 3.27
C ALA A 75 -16.40 -9.36 2.70
N TRP A 76 -15.81 -10.15 1.81
CA TRP A 76 -16.52 -11.21 1.09
C TRP A 76 -15.61 -12.39 0.79
N ARG A 77 -16.23 -13.52 0.41
CA ARG A 77 -15.52 -14.72 -0.03
C ARG A 77 -15.80 -14.97 -1.50
N GLU A 78 -14.74 -15.14 -2.28
CA GLU A 78 -14.83 -15.44 -3.71
C GLU A 78 -13.75 -16.45 -4.10
N GLY A 79 -14.12 -17.47 -4.89
CA GLY A 79 -13.14 -18.42 -5.44
C GLY A 79 -12.30 -19.15 -4.39
N GLY A 80 -12.85 -19.36 -3.18
CA GLY A 80 -12.15 -19.98 -2.06
C GLY A 80 -11.11 -19.08 -1.36
N ARG A 81 -11.18 -17.77 -1.59
CA ARG A 81 -10.32 -16.76 -0.96
C ARG A 81 -11.18 -15.75 -0.21
N ASP A 82 -10.61 -15.22 0.86
CA ASP A 82 -11.22 -14.13 1.62
C ASP A 82 -10.72 -12.80 1.06
N TYR A 83 -11.63 -11.83 0.94
CA TYR A 83 -11.32 -10.47 0.52
C TYR A 83 -11.84 -9.47 1.55
N ALA A 84 -11.13 -8.36 1.68
CA ALA A 84 -11.53 -7.23 2.50
C ALA A 84 -11.10 -5.93 1.82
N THR A 85 -12.02 -4.98 1.68
CA THR A 85 -11.71 -3.61 1.25
C THR A 85 -11.82 -2.70 2.46
N VAL A 86 -10.76 -1.94 2.72
CA VAL A 86 -10.67 -0.97 3.82
C VAL A 86 -10.48 0.42 3.25
N ALA A 87 -11.32 1.36 3.67
CA ALA A 87 -11.10 2.78 3.47
C ALA A 87 -10.00 3.25 4.43
N MET A 88 -8.81 3.45 3.88
CA MET A 88 -7.63 3.87 4.61
C MET A 88 -7.41 5.36 4.42
N ARG A 89 -7.42 6.09 5.53
CA ARG A 89 -6.94 7.46 5.61
C ARG A 89 -5.64 7.45 6.38
N TRP A 90 -4.57 7.86 5.73
CA TRP A 90 -3.24 7.81 6.30
C TRP A 90 -2.47 9.06 5.91
N ARG A 91 -1.39 9.32 6.65
CA ARG A 91 -0.51 10.46 6.41
C ARG A 91 0.93 10.00 6.29
N ALA A 92 1.70 10.71 5.48
CA ALA A 92 3.14 10.57 5.38
C ALA A 92 3.75 11.84 4.80
N ARG A 93 5.07 12.01 4.95
CA ARG A 93 5.83 12.93 4.10
C ARG A 93 6.09 12.21 2.80
N ASP A 94 5.54 12.75 1.72
CA ASP A 94 5.66 12.22 0.38
C ASP A 94 6.32 13.29 -0.51
N TYR A 95 7.50 12.97 -1.02
CA TYR A 95 8.28 13.89 -1.82
C TYR A 95 9.18 13.15 -2.80
N THR A 96 9.42 13.77 -3.94
CA THR A 96 10.30 13.22 -4.97
C THR A 96 11.66 13.91 -4.92
N VAL A 97 12.73 13.13 -4.96
CA VAL A 97 14.11 13.61 -5.02
C VAL A 97 14.76 13.26 -6.35
N GLU A 98 15.70 14.09 -6.79
CA GLU A 98 16.70 13.68 -7.79
C GLU A 98 17.59 12.58 -7.22
N ALA A 99 17.79 11.50 -7.99
CA ALA A 99 18.57 10.34 -7.55
C ALA A 99 20.07 10.67 -7.35
N GLU A 100 20.63 11.56 -8.16
CA GLU A 100 22.05 11.92 -8.09
C GLU A 100 22.37 12.88 -6.94
N SER A 101 21.56 13.93 -6.78
CA SER A 101 21.85 15.02 -5.83
C SER A 101 21.11 14.88 -4.50
N GLY A 102 20.06 14.06 -4.43
CA GLY A 102 19.15 14.00 -3.28
C GLY A 102 18.29 15.24 -3.10
N ARG A 103 18.31 16.18 -4.06
CA ARG A 103 17.55 17.42 -4.00
C ARG A 103 16.06 17.13 -4.18
N VAL A 104 15.22 17.67 -3.29
CA VAL A 104 13.76 17.64 -3.45
C VAL A 104 13.35 18.42 -4.68
N VAL A 105 12.56 17.80 -5.56
CA VAL A 105 12.04 18.40 -6.79
C VAL A 105 10.53 18.53 -6.82
N SER A 106 9.83 17.75 -6.00
CA SER A 106 8.38 17.78 -5.82
C SER A 106 8.01 17.32 -4.41
N GLY A 107 6.87 17.79 -3.90
CA GLY A 107 6.43 17.50 -2.53
C GLY A 107 7.19 18.31 -1.47
N ASP A 108 7.06 17.88 -0.21
CA ASP A 108 7.64 18.55 0.95
C ASP A 108 8.20 17.50 1.94
N ALA A 109 9.51 17.54 2.17
CA ALA A 109 10.20 16.60 3.05
C ALA A 109 10.02 16.90 4.55
N GLU A 110 9.38 18.02 4.91
CA GLU A 110 9.10 18.42 6.29
C GLU A 110 7.62 18.35 6.64
N ARG A 111 6.73 18.46 5.65
CA ARG A 111 5.27 18.52 5.86
C ARG A 111 4.57 17.24 5.40
N PRO A 112 3.92 16.50 6.30
CA PRO A 112 3.14 15.35 5.90
C PRO A 112 1.88 15.79 5.14
N ILE A 113 1.50 14.99 4.15
CA ILE A 113 0.21 15.05 3.46
C ILE A 113 -0.70 13.92 3.98
N GLU A 114 -2.00 14.04 3.72
CA GLU A 114 -3.00 13.01 3.97
C GLU A 114 -3.45 12.41 2.63
N ALA A 115 -3.62 11.09 2.59
CA ALA A 115 -4.20 10.35 1.48
C ALA A 115 -5.41 9.55 1.97
N THR A 116 -6.44 9.46 1.13
CA THR A 116 -7.61 8.62 1.35
C THR A 116 -7.73 7.64 0.20
N GLU A 117 -7.67 6.35 0.53
CA GLU A 117 -7.57 5.28 -0.46
C GLU A 117 -8.43 4.08 -0.04
N LEU A 118 -8.99 3.38 -1.01
CA LEU A 118 -9.58 2.06 -0.82
C LEU A 118 -8.53 1.00 -1.11
N TRP A 119 -8.15 0.25 -0.07
CA TRP A 119 -7.21 -0.85 -0.18
C TRP A 119 -7.96 -2.17 -0.11
N THR A 120 -7.85 -2.98 -1.16
CA THR A 120 -8.40 -4.34 -1.17
C THR A 120 -7.29 -5.34 -0.88
N PHE A 121 -7.55 -6.21 0.08
CA PHE A 121 -6.70 -7.30 0.50
C PHE A 121 -7.32 -8.64 0.14
N VAL A 122 -6.47 -9.61 -0.19
CA VAL A 122 -6.86 -11.01 -0.44
C VAL A 122 -6.07 -11.95 0.46
N ARG A 123 -6.74 -12.95 1.03
CA ARG A 123 -6.15 -14.03 1.81
C ARG A 123 -6.59 -15.37 1.26
N GLY A 124 -5.62 -16.14 0.77
CA GLY A 124 -5.80 -17.52 0.36
C GLY A 124 -5.44 -18.52 1.46
N ALA A 125 -5.18 -19.77 1.06
CA ALA A 125 -4.84 -20.87 1.98
C ALA A 125 -3.56 -20.64 2.81
N SER A 126 -2.67 -19.75 2.39
CA SER A 126 -1.47 -19.37 3.16
C SER A 126 -1.80 -18.61 4.45
N GLY A 127 -3.03 -18.11 4.60
CA GLY A 127 -3.48 -17.34 5.76
C GLY A 127 -2.93 -15.93 5.84
N ARG A 128 -2.07 -15.50 4.89
CA ARG A 128 -1.54 -14.14 4.83
C ARG A 128 -2.38 -13.25 3.91
N TRP A 129 -2.61 -12.02 4.34
CA TRP A 129 -3.20 -10.97 3.53
C TRP A 129 -2.17 -10.39 2.56
N LEU A 130 -2.60 -10.16 1.32
CA LEU A 130 -1.83 -9.49 0.28
C LEU A 130 -2.66 -8.35 -0.30
N VAL A 131 -2.03 -7.24 -0.69
CA VAL A 131 -2.69 -6.16 -1.42
C VAL A 131 -3.01 -6.61 -2.84
N SER A 132 -4.28 -6.53 -3.22
CA SER A 132 -4.75 -6.86 -4.58
C SER A 132 -5.25 -5.66 -5.37
N ALA A 133 -5.60 -4.56 -4.69
CA ALA A 133 -5.97 -3.31 -5.34
C ALA A 133 -5.74 -2.12 -4.40
N ILE A 134 -5.37 -0.98 -4.98
CA ILE A 134 -5.38 0.34 -4.33
C ILE A 134 -6.12 1.30 -5.26
N GLN A 135 -7.07 2.06 -4.73
CA GLN A 135 -7.84 3.05 -5.47
C GLN A 135 -7.86 4.36 -4.69
N GLN A 136 -7.67 5.49 -5.35
CA GLN A 136 -7.83 6.80 -4.72
C GLN A 136 -9.31 7.07 -4.45
N GLY A 137 -9.60 7.60 -3.26
CA GLY A 137 -10.95 7.98 -2.81
C GLY A 137 -11.27 9.45 -2.99
#